data_AF-A0AAU6ZJJ4-F1
#
_entry.id   AF-A0AAU6ZJJ4-F1
#
_cell.length_a   1.000
_cell.length_b   1.000
_cell.length_c   1.000
_cell.angle_alpha   90.00
_cell.angle_beta   90.00
_cell.angle_gamma   90.00
#
_symmetry.space_group_name_H-M   'P 1'
#
loop_
_entity.id
_entity.type
_entity.pdbx_description
1 polymer ?
#
loop_
_entity_poly.entity_id
_entity_poly.type
_entity_poly.pdbx_seq_one_letter_code
_entity_poly.pdbx_strand_id
1 'polypeptide(L)'
;MTNFGQLGIAFSLLAPTWVMIQMSLTVDYDGLAGIVGLLLSGMIIPAFAIIAVMVLGLPVRLAPLLSRWWTGNGGAHVSVATVAVGLMVAGIVKTQRQVGILDGVAYDVVTPDPGLLCGGWFLLAFLFVNAALPLRWRRRTTPNNAYPKKAAEGE
;
A
#
# COMPACT_ATOMS: atom_id res chain seq x y z
N MET A 1 16.93 -5.25 2.59
CA MET A 1 15.83 -6.21 2.84
C MET A 1 15.69 -7.07 1.60
N THR A 2 15.58 -8.39 1.75
CA THR A 2 15.25 -9.28 0.62
C THR A 2 13.82 -9.00 0.16
N ASN A 3 13.52 -9.22 -1.12
CA ASN A 3 12.18 -8.98 -1.69
C ASN A 3 11.06 -9.70 -0.90
N PHE A 4 11.37 -10.86 -0.32
CA PHE A 4 10.45 -11.63 0.53
C PHE A 4 10.14 -10.96 1.88
N GLY A 5 11.14 -10.33 2.52
CA GLY A 5 10.92 -9.65 3.80
C GLY A 5 10.00 -8.43 3.68
N GLN A 6 10.08 -7.71 2.54
CA GLN A 6 9.18 -6.60 2.25
C GLN A 6 7.73 -7.07 2.07
N LEU A 7 7.51 -8.15 1.32
CA LEU A 7 6.17 -8.71 1.12
C LEU A 7 5.56 -9.19 2.44
N GLY A 8 6.37 -9.80 3.31
CA GLY A 8 5.95 -10.17 4.66
C GLY A 8 5.48 -8.96 5.47
N ILE A 9 6.26 -7.87 5.49
CA ILE A 9 5.88 -6.64 6.20
C ILE A 9 4.61 -6.00 5.60
N ALA A 10 4.52 -5.93 4.27
CA ALA A 10 3.34 -5.40 3.59
C ALA A 10 2.10 -6.23 3.95
N PHE A 11 2.20 -7.55 3.95
CA PHE A 11 1.11 -8.43 4.37
C PHE A 11 0.73 -8.24 5.83
N SER A 12 1.72 -8.16 6.74
CA SER A 12 1.48 -7.92 8.18
C SER A 12 0.78 -6.60 8.48
N LEU A 13 0.90 -5.59 7.61
CA LEU A 13 0.20 -4.31 7.75
C LEU A 13 -1.17 -4.31 7.04
N LEU A 14 -1.26 -4.94 5.88
CA LEU A 14 -2.48 -4.98 5.07
C LEU A 14 -3.55 -5.91 5.66
N ALA A 15 -3.15 -7.03 6.27
CA ALA A 15 -4.10 -7.99 6.83
C ALA A 15 -4.90 -7.44 8.02
N PRO A 16 -4.28 -6.87 9.08
CA PRO A 16 -5.04 -6.28 10.17
C PRO A 16 -5.88 -5.08 9.73
N THR A 17 -5.36 -4.25 8.81
CA THR A 17 -6.11 -3.08 8.32
C THR A 17 -7.32 -3.48 7.49
N TRP A 18 -7.25 -4.54 6.68
CA TRP A 18 -8.41 -5.09 5.97
C TRP A 18 -9.47 -5.60 6.94
N VAL A 19 -9.05 -6.32 7.99
CA VAL A 19 -9.98 -6.81 9.04
C VAL A 19 -10.69 -5.64 9.73
N MET A 20 -9.98 -4.55 10.02
CA MET A 20 -10.59 -3.35 10.61
C MET A 20 -11.59 -2.67 9.67
N ILE A 21 -11.30 -2.60 8.37
CA ILE A 21 -12.24 -2.07 7.37
C ILE A 21 -13.50 -2.96 7.30
N GLN A 22 -13.34 -4.28 7.22
CA GLN A 22 -14.45 -5.23 7.24
C GLN A 22 -15.32 -5.05 8.48
N MET A 23 -14.72 -5.02 9.67
CA MET A 23 -15.44 -4.79 10.94
C MET A 23 -16.22 -3.48 10.94
N SER A 24 -15.67 -2.43 10.33
CA SER A 24 -16.35 -1.13 10.22
C SER A 24 -17.51 -1.12 9.23
N LEU A 25 -17.57 -2.09 8.32
CA LEU A 25 -18.59 -2.21 7.28
C LEU A 25 -19.60 -3.34 7.59
N THR A 26 -19.31 -4.20 8.58
CA THR A 26 -20.21 -5.30 8.93
C THR A 26 -21.39 -4.75 9.71
N VAL A 27 -22.58 -4.93 9.15
CA VAL A 27 -23.83 -4.49 9.78
C VAL A 27 -24.44 -5.61 10.63
N ASP A 28 -24.22 -6.87 10.24
CA ASP A 28 -24.75 -8.03 10.93
C ASP A 28 -23.67 -9.06 11.28
N TYR A 29 -23.88 -9.72 12.41
CA TYR A 29 -22.98 -10.74 12.94
C TYR A 29 -23.66 -12.11 12.93
N ASP A 30 -23.34 -12.91 11.92
CA ASP A 30 -23.84 -14.28 11.75
C ASP A 30 -23.06 -15.32 12.60
N GLY A 31 -22.62 -14.93 13.80
CA GLY A 31 -21.94 -15.84 14.72
C GLY A 31 -20.61 -16.40 14.19
N LEU A 32 -20.45 -17.72 14.34
CA LEU A 32 -19.21 -18.43 14.01
C LEU A 32 -18.84 -18.31 12.53
N ALA A 33 -19.83 -18.32 11.63
CA ALA A 33 -19.61 -18.20 10.19
C ALA A 33 -19.01 -16.83 9.84
N GLY A 34 -19.50 -15.76 10.48
CA GLY A 34 -18.97 -14.41 10.33
C GLY A 34 -17.51 -14.29 10.78
N ILE A 35 -17.13 -14.89 11.91
CA ILE A 35 -15.74 -14.89 12.40
C ILE A 35 -14.82 -15.62 11.41
N VAL A 36 -15.23 -16.80 10.96
CA VAL A 36 -14.43 -17.61 10.02
C VAL A 36 -14.28 -16.86 8.69
N GLY A 37 -15.36 -16.28 8.17
CA GLY A 37 -15.33 -15.46 6.96
C GLY A 37 -14.41 -14.24 7.10
N LEU A 38 -14.47 -13.56 8.24
CA LEU A 38 -13.61 -12.41 8.53
C LEU A 38 -12.12 -12.79 8.53
N LEU A 39 -11.75 -13.86 9.25
CA LEU A 39 -10.38 -14.35 9.33
C LEU A 39 -9.85 -14.79 7.96
N LEU A 40 -10.65 -15.56 7.21
CA LEU A 40 -10.29 -15.99 5.86
C LEU A 40 -10.13 -14.80 4.91
N SER A 41 -11.05 -13.84 4.95
CA SER A 41 -10.95 -12.63 4.12
C SER A 41 -9.71 -11.79 4.48
N GLY A 42 -9.35 -11.73 5.77
CA GLY A 42 -8.13 -11.12 6.29
C GLY A 42 -6.84 -11.75 5.79
N MET A 43 -6.87 -12.98 5.30
CA MET A 43 -5.70 -13.63 4.69
C MET A 43 -5.75 -13.55 3.16
N ILE A 44 -6.91 -13.83 2.56
CA ILE A 44 -7.06 -13.99 1.12
C ILE A 44 -7.02 -12.63 0.41
N ILE A 45 -7.77 -11.63 0.89
CA ILE A 45 -7.91 -10.35 0.20
C ILE A 45 -6.58 -9.57 0.16
N PRO A 46 -5.82 -9.45 1.27
CA PRO A 46 -4.49 -8.83 1.25
C PRO A 46 -3.51 -9.55 0.33
N ALA A 47 -3.52 -10.89 0.32
CA ALA A 47 -2.66 -11.66 -0.57
C ALA A 47 -3.00 -11.38 -2.05
N PHE A 48 -4.28 -11.37 -2.39
CA PHE A 48 -4.75 -11.06 -3.74
C PHE A 48 -4.42 -9.62 -4.14
N ALA A 49 -4.62 -8.66 -3.24
CA ALA A 49 -4.31 -7.26 -3.46
C ALA A 49 -2.81 -7.05 -3.71
N ILE A 50 -1.94 -7.72 -2.95
CA ILE A 50 -0.49 -7.68 -3.17
C ILE A 50 -0.15 -8.19 -4.58
N ILE A 51 -0.72 -9.34 -4.98
CA ILE A 51 -0.48 -9.90 -6.32
C ILE A 51 -0.96 -8.93 -7.41
N ALA A 52 -2.17 -8.41 -7.30
CA ALA A 52 -2.75 -7.48 -8.27
C ALA A 52 -1.89 -6.21 -8.39
N VAL A 53 -1.48 -5.65 -7.26
CA VAL A 53 -0.60 -4.48 -7.19
C VAL A 53 0.79 -4.76 -7.74
N MET A 54 1.33 -5.96 -7.58
CA MET A 54 2.61 -6.35 -8.18
C MET A 54 2.50 -6.36 -9.72
N VAL A 55 1.40 -6.87 -10.25
CA VAL A 55 1.12 -6.86 -11.70
C VAL A 55 0.93 -5.43 -12.20
N LEU A 56 0.17 -4.59 -11.48
CA LEU A 56 -0.02 -3.18 -11.81
C LEU A 56 1.24 -2.32 -11.62
N GLY A 57 2.14 -2.73 -10.73
CA GLY A 57 3.45 -2.10 -10.54
C GLY A 57 4.46 -2.48 -11.62
N LEU A 58 4.21 -3.55 -12.39
CA LEU A 58 5.07 -3.99 -13.48
C LEU A 58 5.22 -2.94 -14.60
N PRO A 59 4.14 -2.32 -15.14
CA PRO A 59 4.28 -1.26 -16.15
C PRO A 59 5.07 -0.05 -15.65
N VAL A 60 4.95 0.29 -14.36
CA VAL A 60 5.77 1.35 -13.73
C VAL A 60 7.27 1.01 -13.78
N ARG A 61 7.61 -0.29 -13.70
CA ARG A 61 8.99 -0.79 -13.78
C ARG A 61 9.49 -0.92 -15.22
N LEU A 62 8.61 -1.25 -16.17
CA LEU A 62 8.94 -1.41 -17.58
C LEU A 62 9.29 -0.07 -18.25
N ALA A 63 8.70 1.04 -17.79
CA ALA A 63 9.01 2.37 -18.32
C ALA A 63 10.25 3.00 -17.61
N PRO A 64 11.40 3.15 -18.30
CA PRO A 64 12.62 3.69 -17.69
C PRO A 64 12.49 5.17 -17.29
N LEU A 65 11.61 5.93 -17.95
CA LEU A 65 11.29 7.31 -17.59
C LEU A 65 10.50 7.39 -16.29
N LEU A 66 9.46 6.56 -16.15
CA LEU A 66 8.59 6.55 -14.99
C LEU A 66 9.30 5.98 -13.75
N SER A 67 10.11 4.93 -13.91
CA SER A 67 10.92 4.40 -12.81
C SER A 67 11.98 5.39 -12.32
N ARG A 68 12.61 6.17 -13.21
CA ARG A 68 13.55 7.24 -12.83
C ARG A 68 12.84 8.39 -12.11
N TRP A 69 11.65 8.77 -12.56
CA TRP A 69 10.85 9.80 -11.91
C TRP A 69 10.37 9.34 -10.52
N TRP A 70 9.89 8.11 -10.42
CA TRP A 70 9.42 7.50 -9.17
C TRP A 70 10.53 7.37 -8.13
N THR A 71 11.70 6.86 -8.53
CA THR A 71 12.85 6.71 -7.63
C THR A 71 13.57 8.01 -7.30
N GLY A 72 13.50 9.02 -8.19
CA GLY A 72 14.11 10.33 -7.99
C GLY A 72 13.29 11.28 -7.12
N ASN A 73 12.00 11.00 -6.91
CA ASN A 73 11.09 11.90 -6.22
C ASN A 73 10.49 11.24 -4.96
N GLY A 74 11.20 11.34 -3.84
CA GLY A 74 10.67 10.91 -2.53
C GLY A 74 9.35 11.59 -2.16
N GLY A 75 9.12 12.82 -2.66
CA GLY A 75 7.86 13.55 -2.48
C GLY A 75 6.65 12.86 -3.12
N ALA A 76 6.84 12.10 -4.20
CA ALA A 76 5.76 11.33 -4.83
C ALA A 76 5.24 10.20 -3.93
N HIS A 77 6.09 9.62 -3.10
CA HIS A 77 5.70 8.59 -2.14
C HIS A 77 4.87 9.20 -1.01
N VAL A 78 5.29 10.37 -0.52
CA VAL A 78 4.56 11.12 0.51
C VAL A 78 3.21 11.57 -0.03
N SER A 79 3.13 12.12 -1.24
CA SER A 79 1.86 12.56 -1.81
C SER A 79 0.88 11.40 -2.00
N VAL A 80 1.35 10.24 -2.48
CA VAL A 80 0.51 9.04 -2.62
C VAL A 80 0.05 8.54 -1.25
N ALA A 81 0.93 8.54 -0.24
CA ALA A 81 0.54 8.19 1.13
C ALA A 81 -0.51 9.15 1.68
N THR A 82 -0.33 10.46 1.48
CA THR A 82 -1.29 11.49 1.91
C THR A 82 -2.63 11.32 1.21
N VAL A 83 -2.65 11.04 -0.10
CA VAL A 83 -3.88 10.77 -0.84
C VAL A 83 -4.56 9.50 -0.35
N ALA A 84 -3.80 8.42 -0.10
CA ALA A 84 -4.34 7.17 0.40
C ALA A 84 -5.01 7.34 1.77
N VAL A 85 -4.31 7.97 2.72
CA VAL A 85 -4.84 8.27 4.05
C VAL A 85 -6.02 9.25 3.95
N GLY A 86 -5.91 10.28 3.11
CA GLY A 86 -6.99 11.24 2.86
C GLY A 86 -8.26 10.58 2.35
N LEU A 87 -8.15 9.61 1.43
CA LEU A 87 -9.28 8.82 0.95
C LEU A 87 -9.89 7.96 2.05
N MET A 88 -9.07 7.32 2.90
CA MET A 88 -9.59 6.52 4.01
C MET A 88 -10.32 7.41 5.03
N VAL A 89 -9.75 8.55 5.41
CA VAL A 89 -10.38 9.52 6.31
C VAL A 89 -11.68 10.05 5.69
N ALA A 90 -11.66 10.40 4.40
CA ALA A 90 -12.86 10.82 3.69
C ALA A 90 -13.93 9.73 3.66
N GLY A 91 -13.55 8.45 3.52
CA GLY A 91 -14.47 7.32 3.59
C GLY A 91 -15.10 7.13 4.96
N ILE A 92 -14.36 7.38 6.04
CA ILE A 92 -14.88 7.36 7.41
C ILE A 92 -15.85 8.53 7.65
N VAL A 93 -15.51 9.73 7.18
CA VAL A 93 -16.31 10.95 7.39
C VAL A 93 -17.56 10.96 6.51
N LYS A 94 -17.42 10.57 5.24
CA LYS A 94 -18.53 10.49 4.29
C LYS A 94 -19.23 9.16 4.50
N THR A 95 -20.27 9.17 5.31
CA THR A 95 -21.09 7.99 5.54
C THR A 95 -22.14 7.82 4.46
N GLN A 96 -22.39 6.57 4.06
CA GLN A 96 -23.47 6.16 3.17
C GLN A 96 -24.56 5.48 4.03
N ARG A 97 -25.82 5.89 3.85
CA ARG A 97 -26.95 5.22 4.48
C ARG A 97 -27.26 3.96 3.68
N GLN A 98 -27.12 2.80 4.30
CA GLN A 98 -27.50 1.52 3.74
C GLN A 98 -28.86 1.12 4.31
N VAL A 99 -29.83 0.96 3.41
CA VAL A 99 -31.18 0.56 3.74
C VAL A 99 -31.49 -0.72 2.98
N GLY A 100 -31.96 -1.74 3.68
CA GLY A 100 -32.24 -3.03 3.08
C GLY A 100 -33.11 -3.89 3.97
N ILE A 101 -33.41 -5.09 3.49
CA ILE A 101 -34.11 -6.12 4.27
C ILE A 101 -33.13 -7.29 4.38
N LEU A 102 -32.74 -7.63 5.61
CA LEU A 102 -31.93 -8.81 5.91
C LEU A 102 -32.76 -9.70 6.83
N ASP A 103 -32.94 -10.97 6.45
CA ASP A 103 -33.75 -11.96 7.20
C ASP A 103 -35.15 -11.49 7.58
N GLY A 104 -35.78 -10.68 6.72
CA GLY A 104 -37.12 -10.13 6.94
C GLY A 104 -37.18 -8.91 7.87
N VAL A 105 -36.04 -8.49 8.43
CA VAL A 105 -35.92 -7.28 9.25
C VAL A 105 -35.39 -6.14 8.39
N ALA A 106 -36.10 -5.02 8.38
CA ALA A 106 -35.62 -3.81 7.73
C ALA A 106 -34.48 -3.22 8.56
N TYR A 107 -33.30 -3.08 7.96
CA TYR A 107 -32.18 -2.40 8.58
C TYR A 107 -31.96 -1.04 7.92
N ASP A 108 -31.57 -0.08 8.75
CA ASP A 108 -31.21 1.27 8.37
C ASP A 108 -29.97 1.67 9.15
N VAL A 109 -28.81 1.52 8.50
CA VAL A 109 -27.53 1.74 9.16
C VAL A 109 -26.68 2.69 8.33
N VAL A 110 -26.01 3.58 9.04
CA VAL A 110 -25.08 4.54 8.47
C VAL A 110 -23.69 3.95 8.55
N THR A 111 -23.14 3.53 7.41
CA THR A 111 -21.80 2.95 7.32
C THR A 111 -20.83 3.88 6.58
N PRO A 112 -19.52 3.79 6.83
CA PRO A 112 -18.52 4.51 6.03
C PRO A 112 -18.62 4.18 4.54
N ASP A 113 -18.22 5.10 3.66
CA ASP A 113 -18.19 4.87 2.21
C ASP A 113 -17.15 3.78 1.87
N PRO A 114 -17.60 2.58 1.43
CA PRO A 114 -16.71 1.45 1.23
C PRO A 114 -15.78 1.66 0.02
N GLY A 115 -16.19 2.47 -0.96
CA GLY A 115 -15.40 2.76 -2.14
C GLY A 115 -14.17 3.60 -1.81
N LEU A 116 -14.36 4.63 -0.98
CA LEU A 116 -13.27 5.49 -0.51
C LEU A 116 -12.29 4.73 0.41
N LEU A 117 -12.81 3.91 1.33
CA LEU A 117 -12.00 3.07 2.21
C LEU A 117 -11.17 2.05 1.41
N CYS A 118 -11.81 1.29 0.52
CA CYS A 118 -11.13 0.32 -0.32
C CYS A 118 -10.12 0.99 -1.24
N GLY A 119 -10.48 2.12 -1.86
CA GLY A 119 -9.58 2.87 -2.76
C GLY A 119 -8.33 3.37 -2.06
N GLY A 120 -8.47 3.95 -0.86
CA GLY A 120 -7.33 4.37 -0.03
C GLY A 120 -6.48 3.18 0.42
N TRP A 121 -7.09 2.07 0.80
CA TRP A 121 -6.39 0.84 1.19
C TRP A 121 -5.60 0.22 0.02
N PHE A 122 -6.16 0.20 -1.20
CA PHE A 122 -5.44 -0.25 -2.40
C PHE A 122 -4.25 0.64 -2.76
N LEU A 123 -4.37 1.96 -2.57
CA LEU A 123 -3.24 2.89 -2.75
C LEU A 123 -2.13 2.65 -1.70
N LEU A 124 -2.48 2.33 -0.46
CA LEU A 124 -1.52 1.90 0.56
C LEU A 124 -0.84 0.59 0.17
N ALA A 125 -1.61 -0.40 -0.31
CA ALA A 125 -1.04 -1.66 -0.81
C ALA A 125 -0.08 -1.40 -1.97
N PHE A 126 -0.45 -0.52 -2.90
CA PHE A 126 0.40 -0.06 -3.98
C PHE A 126 1.72 0.54 -3.48
N LEU A 127 1.63 1.44 -2.50
CA LEU A 127 2.80 2.06 -1.89
C LEU A 127 3.69 1.04 -1.18
N PHE A 128 3.16 0.18 -0.30
CA PHE A 128 3.98 -0.79 0.43
C PHE A 128 4.71 -1.78 -0.47
N VAL A 129 4.06 -2.24 -1.54
CA VAL A 129 4.63 -3.21 -2.48
C VAL A 129 5.64 -2.54 -3.44
N ASN A 130 5.43 -1.28 -3.84
CA ASN A 130 6.26 -0.61 -4.84
C ASN A 130 7.28 0.40 -4.26
N ALA A 131 7.13 0.87 -3.02
CA ALA A 131 8.03 1.85 -2.41
C ALA A 131 9.39 1.28 -2.00
N ALA A 132 9.50 -0.02 -1.69
CA ALA A 132 10.77 -0.60 -1.24
C ALA A 132 11.69 -1.10 -2.37
N LEU A 133 11.36 -0.81 -3.63
CA LEU A 133 12.23 -1.03 -4.78
C LEU A 133 13.00 0.24 -5.17
N PRO A 134 14.30 0.11 -5.29
CA PRO A 134 15.25 0.17 -4.20
C PRO A 134 15.58 1.63 -3.87
N LEU A 135 15.78 1.90 -2.57
CA LEU A 135 16.71 2.91 -2.08
C LEU A 135 18.14 2.54 -2.54
N ARG A 136 18.39 2.46 -3.85
CA ARG A 136 19.72 2.71 -4.42
C ARG A 136 19.93 4.21 -4.31
N TRP A 137 19.97 4.68 -3.06
CA TRP A 137 20.73 5.86 -2.71
C TRP A 137 22.10 5.60 -3.29
N ARG A 138 22.31 6.30 -4.40
CA ARG A 138 23.53 6.40 -5.14
C ARG A 138 24.61 6.66 -4.08
N ARG A 139 25.37 5.63 -3.70
CA ARG A 139 26.76 5.84 -3.33
C ARG A 139 27.38 6.44 -4.59
N ARG A 140 27.24 7.76 -4.76
CA ARG A 140 28.32 8.53 -5.37
C ARG A 140 29.46 8.40 -4.37
N THR A 141 30.15 7.27 -4.42
CA THR A 141 31.59 7.33 -4.23
C THR A 141 32.05 8.22 -5.38
N THR A 142 32.25 9.49 -5.05
CA THR A 142 33.04 10.41 -5.85
C THR A 142 34.23 9.61 -6.40
N PRO A 143 34.46 9.58 -7.73
CA PRO A 143 35.78 9.21 -8.20
C PRO A 143 36.67 10.35 -7.74
N ASN A 144 37.23 10.23 -6.54
CA ASN A 144 38.38 11.03 -6.19
C ASN A 144 39.48 10.47 -7.09
N ASN A 145 39.62 11.09 -8.26
CA ASN A 145 40.83 11.04 -9.05
C ASN A 145 41.95 11.56 -8.14
N ALA A 146 42.45 10.68 -7.28
CA ALA A 146 43.81 10.72 -6.80
C ALA A 146 44.68 10.42 -8.01
N TYR A 147 44.84 11.42 -8.89
CA TYR A 147 45.96 11.41 -9.82
C TYR A 147 47.23 11.33 -8.97
N PRO A 148 48.12 10.34 -9.22
CA PRO A 148 49.44 10.39 -8.64
C PRO A 148 50.17 11.55 -9.32
N LYS A 149 50.38 12.65 -8.59
CA LYS A 149 51.28 13.71 -9.03
C LYS A 149 52.72 13.16 -8.92
N LYS A 150 53.13 12.36 -9.92
CA LYS A 150 54.55 12.17 -10.22
C LYS A 150 55.02 13.39 -11.00
N ALA A 151 55.67 14.34 -10.32
CA ALA A 151 56.68 15.25 -10.88
C ALA A 151 57.10 16.24 -9.79
N ALA A 152 58.41 16.43 -9.63
CA ALA A 152 59.16 17.05 -8.53
C ALA A 152 59.36 16.07 -7.36
N GLU A 153 60.53 15.50 -7.09
CA GLU A 153 61.90 15.99 -7.28
C GLU A 153 62.83 14.82 -7.62
N GLY A 154 63.53 14.95 -8.75
CA GLY A 154 64.80 14.31 -8.97
C GLY A 154 65.75 15.44 -9.35
N GLU A 155 66.61 15.82 -8.42
CA GLU A 155 68.00 16.29 -8.56
C GLU A 155 68.53 16.72 -7.18
#